data_AF-A0A9P5TCT2-F1
#
_entry.id   AF-A0A9P5TCT2-F1
#
_cell.length_a   1.000
_cell.length_b   1.000
_cell.length_c   1.000
_cell.angle_alpha   90.00
_cell.angle_beta   90.00
_cell.angle_gamma   90.00
#
_symmetry.space_group_name_H-M   'P 1'
#
loop_
_entity.id
_entity.type
_entity.pdbx_description
1 polymer ?
#
loop_
_entity_poly.entity_id
_entity_poly.type
_entity_poly.pdbx_seq_one_letter_code
_entity_poly.pdbx_strand_id
1 'polypeptide(L)' 'FPCSIPGCKQVCKTLGDLKRHESILAHKPPSWECHRCHYQFTREDALKRHNK' A
#
# COMPACT_ATOMS: atom_id res chain seq x y z
N PHE A 1 7.54 -12.78 12.05
CA PHE A 1 6.26 -12.48 11.38
C PHE A 1 6.47 -12.50 9.87
N PRO A 2 6.33 -13.66 9.22
CA PRO A 2 6.48 -13.77 7.76
C PRO A 2 5.34 -13.05 7.05
N CYS A 3 5.64 -12.41 5.92
CA CYS A 3 4.62 -11.83 5.05
C CYS A 3 3.77 -12.93 4.41
N SER A 4 2.45 -12.75 4.40
CA SER A 4 1.50 -13.72 3.84
C SER A 4 1.27 -13.55 2.32
N ILE A 5 1.94 -12.59 1.68
CA ILE A 5 1.70 -12.24 0.28
C ILE A 5 2.52 -13.13 -0.66
N PRO A 6 1.89 -13.76 -1.67
CA PRO A 6 2.58 -14.55 -2.67
C PRO A 6 3.68 -13.75 -3.38
N GLY A 7 4.92 -14.24 -3.34
CA GLY A 7 6.08 -13.58 -3.93
C GLY A 7 6.86 -12.66 -2.97
N CYS A 8 6.34 -12.38 -1.78
CA CYS A 8 7.07 -11.65 -0.75
C CYS A 8 7.81 -12.60 0.19
N LYS A 9 9.15 -12.46 0.29
CA LYS A 9 9.99 -13.26 1.21
C LYS A 9 10.37 -12.48 2.48
N GLN A 10 9.72 -11.34 2.74
CA GLN A 10 10.05 -10.51 3.89
C GLN A 10 9.55 -11.15 5.19
N VAL A 11 10.42 -11.17 6.19
CA VAL A 11 10.07 -11.61 7.55
C VAL A 11 10.38 -10.47 8.52
N CYS A 12 9.35 -10.00 9.20
CA CYS A 12 9.45 -8.92 10.18
C CYS A 12 9.66 -9.46 11.60
N LYS A 13 10.30 -8.65 12.45
CA LYS A 13 10.56 -8.99 13.86
C LYS A 13 9.32 -8.82 14.73
N THR A 14 8.42 -7.91 14.38
CA THR A 14 7.17 -7.64 15.10
C THR A 14 5.95 -7.66 14.20
N LEU A 15 4.75 -7.78 14.80
CA LEU A 15 3.47 -7.66 14.09
C LEU A 15 3.24 -6.23 13.56
N GLY A 16 3.71 -5.20 14.30
CA GLY A 16 3.62 -3.81 13.87
C GLY A 16 4.42 -3.53 12.60
N ASP A 17 5.64 -4.07 12.54
CA ASP A 17 6.49 -4.01 11.34
C ASP A 17 5.86 -4.75 10.16
N LEU A 18 5.23 -5.91 10.41
CA LEU A 18 4.52 -6.67 9.38
C LEU A 18 3.35 -5.86 8.81
N LYS A 19 2.51 -5.24 9.66
CA LYS A 19 1.40 -4.39 9.21
C LYS A 19 1.87 -3.21 8.36
N ARG A 20 3.01 -2.60 8.74
CA ARG A 20 3.60 -1.52 7.95
C ARG A 20 4.12 -2.03 6.61
N HIS A 21 4.78 -3.18 6.61
CA HIS A 21 5.25 -3.84 5.40
C HIS A 21 4.10 -4.18 4.43
N GLU A 22 3.01 -4.77 4.92
CA GLU A 22 1.82 -5.09 4.10
C GLU A 22 1.06 -3.85 3.60
N SER A 23 1.32 -2.67 4.17
CA SER A 23 0.73 -1.40 3.70
C SER A 23 1.48 -0.78 2.51
N ILE A 24 2.60 -1.37 2.08
CA ILE A 24 3.41 -0.88 0.94
C ILE A 24 2.68 -1.16 -0.39
N LEU A 25 2.87 -0.25 -1.36
CA LEU A 25 2.34 -0.33 -2.74
C LEU A 25 2.53 -1.68 -3.43
N ALA A 26 3.65 -2.38 -3.19
CA ALA A 26 3.93 -3.68 -3.80
C ALA A 26 3.02 -4.81 -3.28
N HIS A 27 2.30 -4.57 -2.19
CA HIS A 27 1.49 -5.54 -1.45
C HIS A 27 0.00 -5.21 -1.44
N LYS A 28 -0.37 -3.98 -1.81
CA LYS A 28 -1.74 -3.59 -2.07
C LYS A 28 -1.83 -2.93 -3.44
N PRO A 29 -2.72 -3.39 -4.33
CA PRO A 29 -2.98 -2.67 -5.56
C PRO A 29 -3.40 -1.23 -5.21
N PRO A 30 -3.04 -0.23 -6.04
CA PRO A 30 -3.52 1.12 -5.84
C PRO A 30 -5.05 1.10 -5.83
N SER A 31 -5.64 1.39 -4.68
CA SER A 31 -7.08 1.33 -4.50
C SER A 31 -7.76 2.66 -4.79
N TRP A 32 -6.99 3.74 -4.96
CA TRP A 32 -7.49 5.11 -5.04
C TRP A 32 -7.06 5.75 -6.36
N GLU A 33 -7.93 5.73 -7.35
CA GLU A 33 -7.67 6.33 -8.66
C GLU A 33 -8.22 7.77 -8.73
N CYS A 34 -7.44 8.67 -9.31
CA CYS A 34 -7.93 9.99 -9.68
C CYS A 34 -8.73 9.92 -10.98
N HIS A 35 -10.01 10.27 -10.94
CA HIS A 35 -10.90 10.26 -12.12
C HIS A 35 -10.51 11.26 -13.23
N ARG A 36 -9.61 12.23 -12.97
CA ARG A 36 -9.20 13.21 -13.99
C ARG A 36 -7.96 12.79 -14.77
N CYS A 37 -7.00 12.16 -14.12
CA CYS A 37 -5.70 11.82 -14.71
C CYS A 37 -5.42 10.31 -14.69
N HIS A 38 -6.34 9.51 -14.15
CA HIS A 38 -6.22 8.07 -13.92
C HIS A 38 -4.96 7.67 -13.12
N TYR A 39 -4.37 8.63 -12.40
CA TYR A 39 -3.23 8.35 -11.55
C TYR A 39 -3.68 7.61 -10.31
N GLN A 40 -2.94 6.54 -10.02
CA GLN A 40 -3.29 5.56 -9.00
C GLN A 40 -2.47 5.79 -7.73
N PHE A 41 -3.18 5.97 -6.63
CA PHE A 41 -2.62 6.16 -5.30
C PHE A 41 -2.94 4.96 -4.41
N THR A 42 -2.06 4.67 -3.48
CA THR A 42 -2.27 3.63 -2.46
C THR A 42 -2.79 4.13 -1.14
N ARG A 43 -2.92 5.45 -1.02
CA ARG A 43 -3.43 6.10 0.18
C ARG A 43 -4.49 7.11 -0.19
N GLU A 44 -5.61 7.06 0.52
CA GLU A 44 -6.72 7.99 0.34
C GLU A 44 -6.28 9.44 0.59
N ASP A 45 -5.42 9.69 1.58
CA ASP A 45 -4.94 11.04 1.90
C ASP A 45 -4.03 11.64 0.81
N ALA A 46 -3.33 10.79 0.06
CA ALA A 46 -2.53 11.22 -1.09
C ALA A 46 -3.45 11.62 -2.25
N LEU A 47 -4.49 10.82 -2.54
CA LEU A 47 -5.53 11.17 -3.50
C LEU A 47 -6.26 12.46 -3.10
N LYS A 48 -6.63 12.63 -1.82
CA LYS A 48 -7.30 13.84 -1.32
C LYS A 48 -6.45 15.10 -1.50
N ARG A 49 -5.14 15.03 -1.26
CA ARG A 49 -4.21 16.14 -1.53
C ARG A 49 -4.02 16.41 -3.01
N HIS A 50 -4.05 15.37 -3.84
CA HIS A 50 -3.96 15.48 -5.29
C HIS A 50 -5.23 16.06 -5.94
N ASN A 51 -6.41 15.76 -5.38
CA ASN A 51 -7.72 16.21 -5.86
C ASN A 51 -8.11 17.63 -5.41
N LYS A 52 -7.27 18.28 -4.59
CA LYS A 52 -7.48 19.67 -4.19
C LYS A 52 -7.12 20.60 -5.34
#